data_AF-A0A060C4A2-F1
#
_entry.id   AF-A0A060C4A2-F1
#
_cell.length_a   1.000
_cell.length_b   1.000
_cell.length_c   1.000
_cell.angle_alpha   90.00
_cell.angle_beta   90.00
_cell.angle_gamma   90.00
#
_symmetry.space_group_name_H-M   'P 1'
#
loop_
_entity.id
_entity.type
_entity.pdbx_description
1 polymer ?
#
loop_
_entity_poly.entity_id
_entity_poly.type
_entity_poly.pdbx_seq_one_letter_code
_entity_poly.pdbx_strand_id
1 'polypeptide(L)' 'MEGVNGIDPCVLVDTDGQSYIYWAGRGMSVAKLKDNMLELASEPVSIKGLPDGFKEGPSYSKRQG' A
#
# COMPACT_ATOMS: atom_id res chain seq x y z
N MET A 1 13.00 3.81 3.21
CA MET A 1 12.48 2.89 2.18
C MET A 1 12.47 3.67 0.87
N GLU A 2 13.34 3.31 -0.07
CA GLU A 2 13.40 3.96 -1.39
C GLU A 2 12.18 3.56 -2.24
N GLY A 3 11.68 4.47 -3.07
CA GLY A 3 10.55 4.22 -3.98
C GLY A 3 9.15 4.53 -3.44
N VAL A 4 8.98 4.69 -2.13
CA VAL A 4 7.72 5.16 -1.51
C VAL A 4 7.72 6.68 -1.44
N ASN A 5 6.80 7.32 -2.18
CA ASN A 5 6.68 8.77 -2.23
C ASN A 5 5.26 9.19 -1.80
N GLY A 6 5.08 9.50 -0.50
CA GLY A 6 3.80 9.94 0.05
C GLY A 6 3.73 9.87 1.58
N ILE A 7 2.52 9.92 2.13
CA ILE A 7 2.22 9.95 3.57
C ILE A 7 1.20 8.87 3.94
N ASP A 8 1.00 8.65 5.23
CA ASP A 8 0.11 7.63 5.81
C ASP A 8 0.35 6.20 5.29
N PRO A 9 1.49 5.59 5.62
CA PRO A 9 1.75 4.21 5.25
C PRO A 9 0.85 3.23 6.01
N CYS A 10 0.27 2.26 5.29
CA CYS A 10 -0.50 1.16 5.85
C CYS A 10 0.03 -0.16 5.27
N VAL A 11 0.28 -1.15 6.14
CA VAL A 11 0.80 -2.46 5.71
C VAL A 11 -0.28 -3.51 5.86
N LEU A 12 -0.43 -4.35 4.83
CA LEU A 12 -1.19 -5.58 4.88
C LEU A 12 -0.24 -6.76 4.74
N VAL A 13 -0.37 -7.75 5.62
CA VAL A 13 0.21 -9.09 5.42
C VAL A 13 -0.93 -10.01 4.98
N ASP A 14 -0.81 -10.58 3.79
CA ASP A 14 -1.80 -11.49 3.23
C ASP A 14 -1.61 -12.93 3.75
N THR A 15 -2.60 -13.80 3.58
CA THR A 15 -2.64 -15.17 4.10
C THR A 15 -1.60 -16.09 3.46
N ASP A 16 -1.07 -15.74 2.30
CA ASP A 16 0.03 -16.43 1.62
C ASP A 16 1.42 -15.95 2.09
N GLY A 17 1.47 -15.00 3.04
CA GLY A 17 2.71 -14.39 3.54
C GLY A 17 3.17 -13.19 2.72
N GLN A 18 2.54 -12.86 1.59
CA GLN A 18 2.90 -11.68 0.82
C GLN A 18 2.49 -10.41 1.58
N SER A 19 3.47 -9.54 1.79
CA SER A 19 3.25 -8.23 2.40
C SER A 19 3.08 -7.13 1.36
N TYR A 20 2.20 -6.19 1.63
CA TYR A 20 1.90 -5.03 0.80
C TYR A 20 1.98 -3.77 1.65
N ILE A 21 2.49 -2.70 1.06
CA ILE A 21 2.42 -1.35 1.63
C ILE A 21 1.53 -0.48 0.75
N TYR A 22 0.62 0.22 1.40
CA TYR A 22 -0.27 1.23 0.84
C TYR A 22 0.12 2.60 1.39
N TRP A 23 0.02 3.65 0.59
CA TRP A 23 0.26 5.01 1.06
C TRP A 23 -0.53 6.04 0.23
N ALA A 24 -0.76 7.20 0.83
CA ALA A 24 -1.49 8.33 0.25
C ALA A 24 -0.56 9.55 0.00
N GLY A 25 -1.14 10.73 -0.27
CA GLY A 25 -0.41 11.99 -0.45
C GLY A 25 -0.37 12.52 -1.89
N ARG A 26 -0.72 11.70 -2.89
CA ARG A 26 -0.97 12.10 -4.30
C ARG A 26 -1.98 11.18 -4.98
N GLY A 27 -3.02 10.78 -4.23
CA GLY A 27 -3.82 9.59 -4.52
C GLY A 27 -3.27 8.38 -3.78
N MET A 28 -3.84 7.20 -4.02
CA MET A 28 -3.46 5.96 -3.34
C MET A 28 -2.49 5.14 -4.18
N SER A 29 -1.44 4.64 -3.56
CA SER A 29 -0.48 3.74 -4.18
C SER A 29 -0.32 2.45 -3.37
N VAL A 30 0.08 1.38 -4.04
CA VAL A 30 0.39 0.08 -3.43
C VAL A 30 1.64 -0.52 -4.05
N ALA A 31 2.46 -1.18 -3.25
CA ALA A 31 3.58 -1.99 -3.71
C ALA A 31 3.72 -3.24 -2.85
N LYS A 32 4.32 -4.29 -3.42
CA LYS A 32 4.74 -5.47 -2.66
C LYS A 32 5.96 -5.13 -1.83
N LEU A 33 6.04 -5.71 -0.63
CA LEU A 33 7.22 -5.69 0.22
C LEU A 33 7.97 -7.01 0.11
N LYS A 34 9.30 -6.95 0.28
CA LYS A 34 10.10 -8.13 0.59
C LYS A 34 9.81 -8.60 2.01
N ASP A 35 10.18 -9.85 2.32
CA ASP A 35 10.01 -10.45 3.65
C ASP A 35 10.69 -9.66 4.79
N ASN A 36 11.71 -8.86 4.46
CA ASN A 36 12.38 -7.99 5.41
C ASN A 36 11.58 -6.73 5.78
N MET A 37 10.47 -6.45 5.09
CA MET A 37 9.57 -5.29 5.31
C MET A 37 10.22 -3.92 5.16
N LEU A 38 11.46 -3.84 4.65
CA LEU A 38 12.25 -2.62 4.55
C LEU A 38 12.45 -2.17 3.10
N GLU A 39 12.23 -3.08 2.16
CA GLU A 39 12.42 -2.86 0.72
C GLU A 39 11.18 -3.25 -0.08
N LEU A 40 10.96 -2.53 -1.17
CA LEU A 40 9.94 -2.89 -2.15
C LEU A 40 10.37 -4.13 -2.94
N ALA A 41 9.42 -5.05 -3.14
CA ALA A 41 9.55 -6.22 -4.01
C ALA A 41 8.90 -5.99 -5.40
N SER A 42 8.24 -4.85 -5.60
CA SER A 42 7.66 -4.45 -6.89
C SER A 42 7.72 -2.94 -7.07
N GLU A 43 7.61 -2.49 -8.32
CA GLU A 43 7.30 -1.09 -8.60
C GLU A 43 5.95 -0.68 -7.97
N PRO A 44 5.83 0.58 -7.50
CA PRO A 44 4.57 1.15 -7.05
C PRO A 44 3.49 1.15 -8.13
N VAL A 45 2.27 0.81 -7.76
CA VAL A 45 1.07 0.89 -8.61
C VAL A 45 0.08 1.87 -8.02
N SER A 46 -0.40 2.82 -8.83
CA SER A 46 -1.47 3.73 -8.43
C SER A 46 -2.83 3.04 -8.47
N ILE A 47 -3.56 3.09 -7.35
CA ILE A 47 -4.92 2.57 -7.27
C ILE A 47 -5.88 3.57 -7.91
N LYS A 48 -6.66 3.11 -8.89
CA LYS A 48 -7.65 3.90 -9.62
C LYS A 48 -9.07 3.62 -9.11
N GLY A 49 -10.01 4.50 -9.43
CA GLY A 49 -11.43 4.32 -9.12
C GLY A 49 -11.80 4.61 -7.66
N LEU A 50 -10.98 5.40 -6.96
CA LEU A 50 -11.33 5.88 -5.62
C LEU A 50 -12.51 6.85 -5.72
N PRO A 51 -13.43 6.86 -4.72
CA PRO A 51 -14.51 7.84 -4.67
C PRO A 51 -13.99 9.28 -4.63
N ASP A 52 -14.77 10.19 -5.19
CA ASP A 52 -14.51 11.62 -5.09
C ASP A 52 -14.45 12.04 -3.62
N GLY A 53 -13.46 12.88 -3.29
CA GLY A 53 -13.22 13.35 -1.92
C GLY A 53 -12.25 12.49 -1.12
N PHE A 54 -11.72 11.39 -1.67
CA PHE A 54 -10.56 10.70 -1.08
C PHE A 54 -9.37 11.67 -0.98
N LYS A 55 -8.80 11.77 0.22
CA LYS A 55 -7.64 12.62 0.49
C LYS A 55 -6.48 11.78 1.03
N GLU A 56 -6.67 11.15 2.18
CA GLU A 56 -5.60 10.59 3.02
C GLU A 56 -6.13 9.46 3.93
N GLY A 57 -5.29 8.90 4.81
CA GLY A 57 -5.68 7.93 5.84
C GLY A 57 -6.06 6.52 5.36
N PRO A 58 -5.27 5.85 4.50
CA PRO A 58 -5.51 4.45 4.17
C PRO A 58 -5.53 3.57 5.43
N SER A 59 -6.64 2.85 5.59
CA SER A 59 -6.74 1.71 6.47
C SER A 59 -7.13 0.50 5.64
N TYR A 60 -6.27 -0.51 5.61
CA TYR A 60 -6.49 -1.72 4.85
C TYR A 60 -6.75 -2.88 5.82
N SER A 61 -7.72 -3.73 5.48
CA SER A 61 -7.99 -4.97 6.19
C SER A 61 -8.48 -6.02 5.21
N LYS A 62 -7.95 -7.24 5.29
CA LYS A 62 -8.47 -8.38 4.53
C LYS A 62 -9.72 -8.95 5.24
N ARG A 63 -10.79 -9.20 4.48
CA ARG A 63 -12.02 -9.83 4.99
C ARG A 63 -12.48 -10.91 4.00
N GLN A 64 -12.65 -12.13 4.52
CA GLN A 64 -13.11 -13.32 3.77
C GLN A 64 -12.21 -13.76 2.60
N GLY A 65 -10.91 -13.98 2.86
CA GLY A 65 -10.07 -14.88 2.05
C GLY A 65 -9.94 -14.51 0.58
#